data_AF-A0A0M3REX4-F1
#
_entry.id   AF-A0A0M3REX4-F1
#
_cell.length_a   1.000
_cell.length_b   1.000
_cell.length_c   1.000
_cell.angle_alpha   90.00
_cell.angle_beta   90.00
_cell.angle_gamma   90.00
#
_symmetry.space_group_name_H-M   'P 1'
#
loop_
_entity.id
_entity.type
_entity.pdbx_description
1 polymer ?
#
loop_
_entity_poly.entity_id
_entity_poly.type
_entity_poly.pdbx_seq_one_letter_code
_entity_poly.pdbx_strand_id
1 'polypeptide(L)'
;MIRRLITEGGQYVADYNEKNKTFFNRMLNSIEYAGNKLPDPIVLFIILCAITLISSYIASLFNVSATHPTTGEAVEAINLVTGDGLVSILLNSVTNFTSFPPLGMVLVMMIGIGMAENSCFFSTIMKRAVLTTPKKL
;
A
#
# COMPACT_ATOMS: atom_id res chain seq x y z
N MET A 1 55.14 2.91 -21.11
CA MET A 1 54.66 4.15 -20.46
C MET A 1 53.14 4.20 -20.30
N ILE A 2 52.34 3.70 -21.25
CA ILE A 2 50.86 3.75 -21.21
C ILE A 2 50.23 2.77 -20.21
N ARG A 3 50.88 1.64 -19.89
CA ARG A 3 50.35 0.65 -18.93
C ARG A 3 50.33 1.12 -17.46
N ARG A 4 51.04 2.21 -17.12
CA ARG A 4 51.05 2.80 -15.76
C ARG A 4 49.87 3.75 -15.50
N LEU A 5 49.32 4.36 -16.56
CA LEU A 5 48.21 5.33 -16.44
C LEU A 5 46.84 4.68 -16.19
N ILE A 6 46.68 3.39 -16.51
CA ILE A 6 45.44 2.65 -16.24
C ILE A 6 45.45 2.05 -14.83
N THR A 7 46.62 1.72 -14.27
CA THR A 7 46.72 1.15 -12.91
C THR A 7 46.52 2.21 -11.83
N GLU A 8 46.91 3.47 -12.09
CA GLU A 8 46.77 4.57 -11.12
C GLU A 8 45.38 5.25 -11.18
N GLY A 9 44.67 5.15 -12.32
CA GLY A 9 43.30 5.69 -12.47
C GLY A 9 42.18 4.79 -11.89
N GLY A 10 42.49 3.54 -11.55
CA GLY A 10 41.53 2.57 -11.00
C GLY A 10 41.38 2.60 -9.48
N GLN A 11 42.21 3.36 -8.77
CA GLN A 11 42.17 3.47 -7.30
C GLN A 11 41.38 4.69 -6.78
N TYR A 12 40.79 5.49 -7.68
CA TYR A 12 39.98 6.67 -7.36
C TYR A 12 38.47 6.42 -7.36
N VAL A 13 38.02 5.21 -7.06
CA VAL A 13 36.62 4.95 -6.69
C VAL A 13 36.56 4.69 -5.20
N ALA A 14 36.39 5.79 -4.48
CA ALA A 14 36.08 5.96 -3.08
C ALA A 14 35.89 4.67 -2.25
N ASP A 15 36.89 4.39 -1.41
CA ASP A 15 36.71 3.77 -0.11
C ASP A 15 35.60 4.52 0.63
N TYR A 16 34.40 3.93 0.69
CA TYR A 16 33.26 4.51 1.40
C TYR A 16 33.51 4.37 2.90
N ASN A 17 34.19 5.39 3.44
CA ASN A 17 34.54 5.60 4.85
C ASN A 17 33.45 5.04 5.80
N GLU A 18 33.69 3.82 6.30
CA GLU A 18 32.87 3.18 7.32
C GLU A 18 33.16 3.81 8.68
N LYS A 19 32.78 5.08 8.89
CA LYS A 19 32.95 5.76 10.18
C LYS A 19 31.68 6.42 10.67
N ASN A 20 31.19 5.82 11.75
CA ASN A 20 30.04 6.14 12.58
C ASN A 20 28.70 5.63 12.01
N LYS A 21 28.38 4.37 12.35
CA LYS A 21 26.98 3.90 12.41
C LYS A 21 26.26 4.69 13.51
N THR A 22 25.93 5.94 13.22
CA THR A 22 25.04 6.79 14.00
C THR A 22 23.73 6.04 14.21
N PHE A 23 23.13 6.18 15.39
CA PHE A 23 21.82 5.58 15.73
C PHE A 23 20.78 5.81 14.60
N PHE A 24 20.82 6.98 13.97
CA PHE A 24 20.00 7.34 12.82
C PHE A 24 20.20 6.45 11.58
N ASN A 25 21.44 6.10 11.23
CA ASN A 25 21.72 5.20 10.10
C ASN A 25 21.25 3.77 10.39
N ARG A 26 21.33 3.32 11.64
CA ARG A 26 20.75 2.02 12.04
C ARG A 26 19.22 2.04 11.93
N MET A 27 18.58 3.12 12.37
CA MET A 27 17.13 3.31 12.26
C MET A 27 16.67 3.32 10.79
N LEU A 28 17.36 4.07 9.92
CA LEU A 28 17.03 4.13 8.49
C LEU A 28 17.20 2.75 7.82
N ASN A 29 18.28 2.02 8.12
CA ASN A 29 18.49 0.67 7.61
C ASN A 29 17.39 -0.30 8.08
N SER A 30 16.86 -0.15 9.30
CA SER A 30 15.72 -0.94 9.76
C SER A 30 14.43 -0.62 9.02
N ILE A 31 14.16 0.66 8.73
CA ILE A 31 12.98 1.10 7.97
C ILE A 31 13.08 0.63 6.52
N GLU A 32 14.24 0.76 5.89
CA GLU A 32 14.51 0.29 4.52
C GLU A 32 14.28 -1.23 4.41
N TYR A 33 14.86 -1.98 5.35
CA TYR A 33 14.66 -3.44 5.40
C TYR A 33 13.19 -3.81 5.62
N ALA A 34 12.48 -3.13 6.52
CA ALA A 34 11.06 -3.36 6.75
C ALA A 34 10.22 -3.03 5.52
N GLY A 35 10.48 -1.88 4.87
CA GLY A 35 9.77 -1.43 3.67
C GLY A 35 9.96 -2.36 2.48
N ASN A 36 11.19 -2.83 2.24
CA ASN A 36 11.48 -3.76 1.14
C ASN A 36 10.93 -5.18 1.38
N LYS A 37 10.59 -5.53 2.63
CA LYS A 37 10.00 -6.81 2.97
C LYS A 37 8.47 -6.83 2.83
N LEU A 38 7.83 -5.66 2.72
CA LEU A 38 6.39 -5.58 2.52
C LEU A 38 6.04 -6.10 1.12
N PRO A 39 5.18 -7.13 1.00
CA PRO A 39 4.71 -7.59 -0.29
C PRO A 39 3.85 -6.50 -0.94
N ASP A 40 3.71 -6.57 -2.27
CA ASP A 40 2.79 -5.71 -3.02
C ASP A 40 1.40 -5.69 -2.34
N PRO A 41 0.72 -4.52 -2.27
CA PRO A 41 -0.56 -4.41 -1.58
C PRO A 41 -1.60 -5.46 -2.00
N ILE A 42 -1.63 -5.86 -3.28
CA ILE A 42 -2.57 -6.88 -3.76
C ILE A 42 -2.27 -8.23 -3.11
N VAL A 43 -0.99 -8.61 -3.04
CA VAL A 43 -0.54 -9.85 -2.39
C VAL A 43 -0.87 -9.82 -0.89
N LEU A 44 -0.70 -8.67 -0.24
CA LEU A 44 -1.07 -8.49 1.17
C LEU A 44 -2.56 -8.78 1.39
N PHE A 45 -3.45 -8.25 0.54
CA PHE A 45 -4.89 -8.54 0.65
C PHE A 45 -5.22 -10.01 0.39
N ILE A 46 -4.56 -10.66 -0.57
CA ILE A 46 -4.75 -12.11 -0.81
C ILE A 46 -4.36 -12.92 0.43
N ILE A 47 -3.23 -12.59 1.07
CA ILE A 47 -2.79 -13.23 2.31
C ILE A 47 -3.82 -13.01 3.43
N LEU A 48 -4.32 -11.79 3.59
CA LEU A 48 -5.36 -11.48 4.59
C LEU A 48 -6.67 -12.25 4.33
N CYS A 49 -7.09 -12.37 3.08
CA CYS A 49 -8.26 -13.19 2.70
C CYS A 49 -8.04 -14.66 3.06
N ALA A 50 -6.87 -15.21 2.75
CA ALA A 50 -6.54 -16.60 3.08
C ALA A 50 -6.52 -16.84 4.60
N ILE A 51 -5.89 -15.93 5.35
CA ILE A 51 -5.90 -15.98 6.83
C ILE A 51 -7.32 -15.90 7.38
N THR A 52 -8.17 -15.04 6.81
CA THR A 52 -9.58 -14.89 7.24
C THR A 52 -10.36 -16.18 7.00
N LEU A 53 -10.19 -16.84 5.85
CA LEU A 53 -10.83 -18.13 5.56
C LEU A 53 -10.39 -19.20 6.56
N ILE A 54 -9.08 -19.34 6.79
CA ILE A 54 -8.53 -20.32 7.74
C ILE A 54 -9.00 -20.03 9.17
N SER A 55 -8.99 -18.76 9.57
CA SER A 55 -9.44 -18.34 10.91
C SER A 55 -10.93 -18.60 11.11
N SER A 56 -11.76 -18.35 10.10
CA SER A 56 -13.20 -18.64 10.15
C SER A 56 -13.48 -20.14 10.31
N TYR A 57 -12.68 -20.98 9.64
CA TYR A 57 -12.77 -22.43 9.76
C TYR A 57 -12.40 -22.89 11.19
N ILE A 58 -11.24 -22.44 11.70
CA ILE A 58 -10.78 -22.78 13.04
C ILE A 58 -11.76 -22.30 14.11
N ALA A 59 -12.26 -21.06 14.02
CA ALA A 59 -13.22 -20.52 14.98
C ALA A 59 -14.53 -21.31 15.02
N SER A 60 -14.98 -21.83 13.87
CA SER A 60 -16.19 -22.66 13.81
C SER A 60 -16.02 -24.03 14.48
N LEU A 61 -14.81 -24.61 14.49
CA LEU A 61 -14.55 -25.89 15.16
C LEU A 61 -14.75 -25.78 16.68
N PHE A 62 -14.43 -24.62 17.25
CA PHE A 62 -14.61 -24.34 18.68
C PHE A 62 -15.97 -23.71 19.02
N ASN A 63 -16.87 -23.54 18.03
CA ASN A 63 -18.17 -22.87 18.19
C ASN A 63 -18.04 -21.53 18.93
N VAL A 64 -17.06 -20.72 18.55
CA VAL A 64 -16.77 -19.44 19.21
C VAL A 64 -17.97 -18.52 19.07
N SER A 65 -18.50 -18.06 20.21
CA SER A 65 -19.59 -17.09 20.27
C SER A 65 -19.28 -15.97 21.27
N ALA A 66 -19.82 -14.78 21.00
CA ALA A 66 -19.70 -13.61 21.85
C ALA A 66 -21.03 -12.87 21.94
N THR A 67 -21.36 -12.32 23.11
CA THR A 67 -22.57 -11.52 23.26
C THR A 67 -22.35 -10.11 22.73
N HIS A 68 -23.24 -9.65 21.86
CA HIS A 68 -23.20 -8.29 21.32
C HIS A 68 -23.49 -7.28 22.45
N PRO A 69 -22.60 -6.31 22.73
CA PRO A 69 -22.74 -5.41 23.88
C PRO A 69 -23.95 -4.46 23.77
N THR A 70 -24.34 -4.10 22.56
CA THR A 70 -25.47 -3.19 22.30
C THR A 70 -26.84 -3.88 22.24
N THR A 71 -26.95 -5.06 21.62
CA THR A 71 -28.24 -5.75 21.38
C THR A 71 -28.50 -6.90 22.36
N GLY A 72 -27.46 -7.42 23.03
CA GLY A 72 -27.55 -8.59 23.90
C GLY A 72 -27.67 -9.93 23.16
N GLU A 73 -27.66 -9.91 21.82
CA GLU A 73 -27.76 -11.13 21.00
C GLU A 73 -26.43 -11.87 20.93
N ALA A 74 -26.48 -13.19 20.76
CA ALA A 74 -25.28 -14.00 20.55
C ALA A 74 -24.79 -13.85 19.10
N VAL A 75 -23.52 -13.49 18.94
CA VAL A 75 -22.80 -13.43 17.66
C VAL A 75 -21.94 -14.68 17.56
N GLU A 76 -22.21 -15.51 16.55
CA GLU A 76 -21.48 -16.75 16.31
C GLU A 76 -20.46 -16.59 15.18
N ALA A 77 -19.35 -17.32 15.27
CA ALA A 77 -18.35 -17.36 14.20
C ALA A 77 -18.87 -18.15 12.99
N ILE A 78 -19.01 -17.48 11.84
CA ILE A 78 -19.50 -18.07 10.59
C ILE A 78 -18.34 -18.71 9.81
N ASN A 79 -18.49 -19.98 9.44
CA ASN A 79 -17.49 -20.70 8.63
C ASN A 79 -17.66 -20.40 7.13
N LEU A 80 -16.69 -19.70 6.55
CA LEU A 80 -16.70 -19.30 5.15
C LEU A 80 -16.24 -20.38 4.16
N VAL A 81 -15.66 -21.49 4.64
CA VAL A 81 -15.14 -22.59 3.82
C VAL A 81 -16.22 -23.65 3.51
N THR A 82 -17.43 -23.45 4.03
CA THR A 82 -18.60 -24.29 3.75
C THR A 82 -19.20 -23.97 2.37
N GLY A 83 -20.06 -24.86 1.85
CA GLY A 83 -20.76 -24.63 0.59
C GLY A 83 -21.53 -23.30 0.57
N ASP A 84 -22.30 -23.02 1.63
CA ASP A 84 -23.03 -21.77 1.78
C ASP A 84 -22.09 -20.55 1.94
N GLY A 85 -20.97 -20.72 2.65
CA GLY A 85 -19.94 -19.69 2.80
C GLY A 85 -19.31 -19.29 1.46
N LEU A 86 -18.95 -20.28 0.63
CA LEU A 86 -18.40 -20.05 -0.70
C LEU A 86 -19.41 -19.40 -1.65
N VAL A 87 -20.67 -19.86 -1.60
CA VAL A 87 -21.76 -19.23 -2.37
C VAL A 87 -21.94 -17.77 -1.94
N SER A 88 -21.92 -17.49 -0.64
CA SER A 88 -22.00 -16.11 -0.12
C SER A 88 -20.84 -15.24 -0.59
N ILE A 89 -19.60 -15.76 -0.61
CA ILE A 89 -18.45 -15.04 -1.15
C ILE A 89 -18.66 -14.68 -2.62
N LEU A 90 -19.11 -15.64 -3.44
CA LEU A 90 -19.30 -15.43 -4.87
C LEU A 90 -20.44 -14.45 -5.16
N LEU A 91 -21.58 -14.61 -4.50
CA LEU A 91 -22.75 -13.74 -4.69
C LEU A 91 -22.49 -12.30 -4.23
N ASN A 92 -21.79 -12.13 -3.09
CA ASN A 92 -21.54 -10.81 -2.53
C ASN A 92 -20.27 -10.14 -3.07
N SER A 93 -19.41 -10.83 -3.83
CA SER A 93 -18.13 -10.27 -4.31
C SER A 93 -18.30 -8.95 -5.07
N VAL A 94 -19.23 -8.88 -6.02
CA VAL A 94 -19.46 -7.66 -6.82
C VAL A 94 -20.03 -6.53 -5.96
N THR A 95 -20.98 -6.84 -5.08
CA THR A 95 -21.57 -5.85 -4.16
C THR A 95 -20.54 -5.32 -3.18
N ASN A 96 -19.70 -6.19 -2.59
CA ASN A 96 -18.63 -5.79 -1.69
C ASN A 96 -17.58 -4.90 -2.38
N PHE A 97 -17.25 -5.21 -3.64
CA PHE A 97 -16.31 -4.40 -4.43
C PHE A 97 -16.88 -3.03 -4.80
N THR A 98 -18.13 -2.97 -5.25
CA THR A 98 -18.77 -1.72 -5.72
C THR A 98 -19.27 -0.83 -4.58
N SER A 99 -19.66 -1.41 -3.45
CA SER A 99 -20.05 -0.67 -2.24
C SER A 99 -18.88 -0.11 -1.44
N PHE A 100 -17.64 -0.46 -1.80
CA PHE A 100 -16.44 0.08 -1.16
C PHE A 100 -16.34 1.60 -1.43
N PRO A 101 -16.58 2.47 -0.43
CA PRO A 101 -16.79 3.90 -0.68
C PRO A 101 -15.67 4.61 -1.46
N PRO A 102 -14.38 4.28 -1.25
CA PRO A 102 -13.29 4.89 -2.00
C PRO A 102 -13.33 4.61 -3.51
N LEU A 103 -13.86 3.45 -3.95
CA LEU A 103 -13.78 3.02 -5.34
C LEU A 103 -14.56 3.97 -6.26
N GLY A 104 -15.83 4.25 -5.92
CA GLY A 104 -16.67 5.16 -6.69
C GLY A 104 -16.13 6.59 -6.70
N MET A 105 -15.69 7.08 -5.53
CA MET A 105 -15.13 8.42 -5.38
C MET A 105 -13.90 8.63 -6.25
N VAL A 106 -12.97 7.66 -6.26
CA VAL A 106 -11.74 7.75 -7.06
C VAL A 106 -12.06 7.74 -8.55
N LEU A 107 -12.95 6.88 -9.03
CA LEU A 107 -13.32 6.82 -10.45
C LEU A 107 -13.93 8.15 -10.93
N VAL A 108 -14.86 8.71 -10.17
CA VAL A 108 -15.46 10.02 -10.48
C VAL A 108 -14.40 11.12 -10.48
N MET A 109 -13.50 11.11 -9.48
CA MET A 109 -12.38 12.06 -9.45
C MET A 109 -11.47 11.93 -10.66
N MET A 110 -11.09 10.71 -11.05
CA MET A 110 -10.17 10.49 -12.17
C MET A 110 -10.74 10.96 -13.50
N ILE A 111 -12.07 10.89 -13.70
CA ILE A 111 -12.73 11.48 -14.88
C ILE A 111 -12.57 13.00 -14.88
N GLY A 112 -12.82 13.66 -13.75
CA GLY A 112 -12.65 15.11 -13.61
C GLY A 112 -11.20 15.56 -13.79
N ILE A 113 -10.26 14.86 -13.16
CA ILE A 113 -8.82 15.11 -13.27
C ILE A 113 -8.36 14.89 -14.72
N GLY A 114 -8.81 13.80 -15.37
CA GLY A 114 -8.49 13.52 -16.76
C GLY A 114 -8.98 14.62 -17.71
N MET A 115 -10.18 15.16 -17.49
CA MET A 115 -10.70 16.28 -18.28
C MET A 115 -9.89 17.58 -18.06
N ALA A 116 -9.53 17.88 -16.81
CA ALA A 116 -8.71 19.03 -16.48
C ALA A 116 -7.29 18.91 -17.07
N GLU A 117 -6.72 17.71 -17.11
CA GLU A 117 -5.39 17.49 -17.68
C GLU A 117 -5.39 17.57 -19.21
N ASN A 118 -6.38 16.95 -19.88
CA ASN A 118 -6.50 17.03 -21.34
C ASN A 118 -6.70 18.46 -21.86
N SER A 119 -7.36 19.32 -21.07
CA SER A 119 -7.50 20.76 -21.37
C SER A 119 -6.28 21.61 -20.97
N CYS A 120 -5.20 20.99 -20.47
CA CYS A 120 -4.01 21.65 -19.93
C CYS A 120 -4.30 22.67 -18.81
N PHE A 121 -5.40 22.48 -18.08
CA PHE A 121 -5.85 23.41 -17.04
C PHE A 121 -4.81 23.54 -15.92
N PHE A 122 -4.35 22.42 -15.37
CA PHE A 122 -3.35 22.40 -14.29
C PHE A 122 -2.02 23.01 -14.74
N SER A 123 -1.54 22.65 -15.93
CA SER A 123 -0.31 23.22 -16.51
C SER A 123 -0.37 24.74 -16.64
N THR A 124 -1.50 25.26 -17.12
CA THR A 124 -1.70 26.72 -17.30
C THR A 124 -1.78 27.45 -15.96
N ILE A 125 -2.51 26.89 -14.98
CA ILE A 125 -2.60 27.47 -13.64
C ILE A 125 -1.25 27.48 -12.93
N MET A 126 -0.47 26.40 -13.02
CA MET A 126 0.86 26.32 -12.41
C MET A 126 1.82 27.33 -13.04
N LYS A 127 1.84 27.43 -14.38
CA LYS A 127 2.65 28.43 -15.10
C LYS A 127 2.27 29.84 -14.65
N ARG A 128 0.97 30.15 -14.60
CA ARG A 128 0.50 31.47 -14.19
C ARG A 128 0.85 31.76 -12.73
N ALA A 129 0.68 30.81 -11.82
CA ALA A 129 1.02 30.97 -10.41
C ALA A 129 2.51 31.28 -10.21
N VAL A 130 3.39 30.55 -10.90
CA VAL A 130 4.85 30.80 -10.87
C VAL A 130 5.20 32.17 -11.46
N LEU A 131 4.62 32.53 -12.61
CA LEU A 131 4.88 33.82 -13.27
C LEU A 131 4.35 35.03 -12.48
N THR A 132 3.29 34.83 -11.68
CA THR A 132 2.67 35.90 -10.88
C THR A 132 3.35 36.04 -9.51
N THR A 133 4.25 35.13 -9.13
CA THR A 133 4.99 35.22 -7.88
C THR A 133 6.13 36.24 -8.00
N PRO A 134 6.18 37.30 -7.16
CA PRO A 134 7.25 38.29 -7.19
C PRO A 134 8.62 37.62 -6.99
N LYS A 135 9.62 38.03 -7.78
CA LYS A 135 10.96 37.42 -7.76
C LYS A 135 11.69 37.55 -6.42
N LYS A 136 11.24 38.46 -5.55
CA LYS A 136 11.66 38.66 -4.14
C LYS A 136 10.59 39.49 -3.44
N LEU A 137 10.42 39.27 -2.14
CA LEU A 137 9.94 40.30 -1.21
C LEU A 137 11.04 41.36 -1.05
#